data_AF-A0A0B1S8I5-F1
#
_entry.id   AF-A0A0B1S8I5-F1
#
_cell.length_a   1.000
_cell.length_b   1.000
_cell.length_c   1.000
_cell.angle_alpha   90.00
_cell.angle_beta   90.00
_cell.angle_gamma   90.00
#
_symmetry.space_group_name_H-M   'P 1'
#
loop_
_entity.id
_entity.type
_entity.pdbx_description
1 polymer ?
#
loop_
_entity_poly.entity_id
_entity_poly.type
_entity_poly.pdbx_seq_one_letter_code
_entity_poly.pdbx_strand_id
1 'polypeptide(L)'
;MVVLDTSNTVKVLDYRVMKELLKSFLLDHFDLTQDKVRVGIVKYGDSAEVPISLGDYDHIDDLLHRISEARRVKGKPRLDLALKEVAGELLISGSEDVPKFVLILKNGPST
;
A
#
# COMPACT_ATOMS: atom_id res chain seq x y z
N MET A 1 4.35 5.41 -2.29
CA MET A 1 4.18 4.02 -1.81
C MET A 1 3.22 3.99 -0.63
N VAL A 2 2.32 3.02 -0.61
CA VAL A 2 1.40 2.75 0.51
C VAL A 2 1.83 1.43 1.17
N VAL A 3 1.91 1.41 2.49
CA VAL A 3 2.30 0.23 3.27
C VAL A 3 1.15 -0.18 4.18
N LEU A 4 0.67 -1.41 4.03
CA LEU A 4 -0.49 -1.94 4.76
C LEU A 4 -0.06 -3.02 5.76
N ASP A 5 -0.36 -2.81 7.05
CA ASP A 5 -0.29 -3.88 8.04
C ASP A 5 -1.45 -4.87 7.80
N THR A 6 -1.08 -6.09 7.45
CA THR A 6 -2.03 -7.18 7.22
C THR A 6 -1.74 -8.39 8.11
N SER A 7 -0.93 -8.18 9.15
CA SER A 7 -0.51 -9.18 10.13
C SER A 7 -1.68 -9.67 11.00
N ASN A 8 -1.41 -10.59 11.92
CA ASN A 8 -2.43 -11.14 12.83
C ASN A 8 -2.97 -10.13 13.86
N THR A 9 -2.31 -8.98 14.06
CA THR A 9 -2.80 -7.91 14.95
C THR A 9 -4.00 -7.15 14.35
N VAL A 10 -4.20 -7.24 13.04
CA VAL A 10 -5.31 -6.57 12.34
C VAL A 10 -6.51 -7.51 12.28
N LYS A 11 -7.71 -7.05 12.69
CA LYS A 11 -8.92 -7.88 12.54
C LYS A 11 -9.38 -7.89 11.08
N VAL A 12 -10.13 -8.92 10.68
CA VAL A 12 -10.66 -9.02 9.31
C VAL A 12 -11.53 -7.81 8.96
N LEU A 13 -12.35 -7.34 9.89
CA LEU A 13 -13.19 -6.16 9.68
C LEU A 13 -12.36 -4.88 9.56
N ASP A 14 -11.37 -4.69 10.45
CA ASP A 14 -10.47 -3.53 10.41
C ASP A 14 -9.70 -3.47 9.08
N TYR A 15 -9.28 -4.62 8.55
CA TYR A 15 -8.63 -4.67 7.24
C TYR A 15 -9.56 -4.29 6.09
N ARG A 16 -10.85 -4.68 6.16
CA ARG A 16 -11.85 -4.22 5.18
C ARG A 16 -12.01 -2.70 5.24
N VAL A 17 -12.14 -2.14 6.44
CA VAL A 17 -12.23 -0.69 6.65
C VAL A 17 -10.98 0.02 6.14
N MET A 18 -9.78 -0.51 6.43
CA MET A 18 -8.52 0.03 5.95
C MET A 18 -8.46 0.12 4.42
N LYS A 19 -8.94 -0.91 3.71
CA LYS A 19 -9.01 -0.90 2.24
C LYS A 19 -9.98 0.16 1.70
N GLU A 20 -11.16 0.29 2.30
CA GLU A 20 -12.12 1.32 1.89
C GLU A 20 -11.57 2.73 2.17
N LEU A 21 -11.00 2.96 3.36
CA LEU A 21 -10.36 4.22 3.72
C LEU A 21 -9.23 4.58 2.75
N LEU A 22 -8.38 3.62 2.37
CA LEU A 22 -7.33 3.85 1.39
C LEU A 22 -7.91 4.26 0.05
N LYS A 23 -8.91 3.54 -0.46
CA LYS A 23 -9.54 3.85 -1.76
C LYS A 23 -10.14 5.25 -1.77
N SER A 24 -10.95 5.59 -0.75
CA SER A 24 -11.53 6.94 -0.62
C SER A 24 -10.45 8.01 -0.51
N PHE A 25 -9.46 7.84 0.37
CA PHE A 25 -8.37 8.80 0.52
C PHE A 25 -7.61 9.04 -0.80
N LEU A 26 -7.37 7.98 -1.57
CA LEU A 26 -6.70 8.11 -2.86
C LEU A 26 -7.54 8.89 -3.88
N LEU A 27 -8.83 8.60 -3.96
CA LEU A 27 -9.75 9.27 -4.89
C LEU A 27 -10.05 10.72 -4.51
N ASP A 28 -10.11 11.03 -3.22
CA ASP A 28 -10.51 12.35 -2.73
C ASP A 28 -9.35 13.37 -2.78
N HIS A 29 -8.10 12.90 -2.80
CA HIS A 29 -6.93 13.76 -2.60
C HIS A 29 -5.88 13.72 -3.72
N PHE A 30 -5.94 12.76 -4.65
CA PHE A 30 -4.94 12.64 -5.70
C PHE A 30 -5.54 12.49 -7.10
N ASP A 31 -4.87 13.10 -8.07
CA ASP A 31 -5.04 12.77 -9.48
C ASP A 31 -4.15 11.58 -9.82
N LEU A 32 -4.77 10.42 -10.03
CA LEU A 32 -4.10 9.12 -10.22
C LEU A 32 -3.87 8.75 -11.70
N THR A 33 -4.00 9.74 -12.61
CA THR A 33 -3.72 9.55 -14.03
C THR A 33 -2.22 9.33 -14.31
N GLN A 34 -1.92 8.84 -15.52
CA GLN A 34 -0.61 8.25 -15.87
C GLN A 34 0.60 9.18 -15.62
N ASP A 35 0.39 10.50 -15.74
CA ASP A 35 1.44 11.54 -15.63
C ASP A 35 1.35 12.38 -14.35
N LYS A 36 0.59 11.91 -13.36
CA LYS A 36 0.34 12.63 -12.10
C LYS A 36 0.83 11.79 -10.93
N VAL A 37 0.00 11.53 -9.93
CA VAL A 37 0.38 10.77 -8.75
C VAL A 37 0.31 9.28 -9.08
N ARG A 38 1.44 8.60 -8.96
CA ARG A 38 1.53 7.15 -9.15
C ARG A 38 1.66 6.43 -7.81
N VAL A 39 0.88 5.35 -7.65
CA VAL A 39 0.78 4.60 -6.40
C VAL A 39 1.39 3.21 -6.57
N GLY A 40 2.06 2.74 -5.53
CA GLY A 40 2.44 1.34 -5.36
C GLY A 40 2.04 0.91 -3.96
N ILE A 41 1.78 -0.38 -3.76
CA ILE A 41 1.29 -0.94 -2.51
C ILE A 41 2.20 -2.09 -2.07
N VAL A 42 2.66 -2.00 -0.83
CA VAL A 42 3.29 -3.09 -0.09
C VAL A 42 2.35 -3.48 1.03
N LYS A 43 2.11 -4.78 1.21
CA LYS A 43 1.40 -5.32 2.37
C LYS A 43 2.34 -6.23 3.15
N TYR A 44 2.19 -6.25 4.48
CA TYR A 44 3.10 -7.03 5.30
C TYR A 44 2.41 -7.79 6.43
N GLY A 45 3.12 -8.80 6.87
CA GLY A 45 2.81 -9.77 7.90
C GLY A 45 4.12 -10.42 8.31
N ASP A 46 4.18 -11.74 8.42
CA ASP A 46 5.44 -12.47 8.60
C ASP A 46 6.40 -12.34 7.40
N SER A 47 5.86 -12.10 6.21
CA SER A 47 6.55 -11.66 5.00
C SER A 47 6.09 -10.25 4.56
N ALA A 48 6.72 -9.71 3.52
CA ALA A 48 6.24 -8.55 2.79
C ALA A 48 5.95 -8.94 1.33
N GLU A 49 4.89 -8.38 0.77
CA GLU A 49 4.46 -8.64 -0.61
C GLU A 49 4.14 -7.31 -1.29
N VAL A 50 4.46 -7.21 -2.59
CA VAL A 50 4.17 -6.04 -3.43
C VAL A 50 3.02 -6.38 -4.40
N PRO A 51 1.74 -6.33 -3.96
CA PRO A 51 0.62 -6.64 -4.84
C PRO A 51 0.46 -5.65 -6.00
N ILE A 52 1.00 -4.43 -5.85
CA ILE A 52 0.97 -3.37 -6.85
C ILE A 52 2.32 -2.67 -6.85
N SER A 53 3.15 -2.91 -7.87
CA SER A 53 4.39 -2.15 -8.04
C SER A 53 4.10 -0.68 -8.31
N LEU A 54 5.06 0.20 -8.05
CA LEU A 54 4.88 1.64 -8.17
C LEU A 54 4.48 2.04 -9.61
N GLY A 55 3.25 2.52 -9.77
CA GLY A 55 2.72 2.94 -11.07
C GLY A 55 2.31 1.78 -11.99
N ASP A 56 2.29 0.54 -11.49
CA ASP A 56 1.86 -0.64 -12.23
C ASP A 56 0.32 -0.70 -12.30
N TYR A 57 -0.32 0.20 -13.05
CA TYR A 57 -1.73 0.17 -13.41
C TYR A 57 -2.01 1.22 -14.48
N ASP A 58 -2.85 0.93 -15.48
CA ASP A 58 -3.20 1.91 -16.52
C ASP A 58 -4.48 2.69 -16.18
N HIS A 59 -5.35 2.08 -15.38
CA HIS A 59 -6.66 2.62 -15.05
C HIS A 59 -6.89 2.64 -13.54
N ILE A 60 -7.53 3.70 -13.07
CA ILE A 60 -7.84 3.87 -11.64
C ILE A 60 -8.68 2.69 -11.13
N ASP A 61 -9.62 2.18 -11.94
CA ASP A 61 -10.46 1.04 -11.57
C ASP A 61 -9.65 -0.24 -11.33
N ASP A 62 -8.56 -0.48 -12.06
CA ASP A 62 -7.66 -1.62 -11.83
C ASP A 62 -6.92 -1.48 -10.49
N LEU A 63 -6.41 -0.29 -10.19
CA LEU A 63 -5.79 0.02 -8.90
C LEU A 63 -6.78 -0.27 -7.75
N LEU A 64 -8.01 0.24 -7.84
CA LEU A 64 -9.04 0.06 -6.82
C LEU A 64 -9.47 -1.41 -6.69
N HIS A 65 -9.53 -2.14 -7.81
CA HIS A 65 -9.84 -3.56 -7.82
C HIS A 65 -8.74 -4.37 -7.13
N ARG A 66 -7.47 -4.13 -7.47
CA ARG A 66 -6.31 -4.81 -6.84
C ARG A 66 -6.17 -4.50 -5.36
N ILE A 67 -6.48 -3.26 -4.94
CA ILE A 67 -6.62 -2.92 -3.51
C ILE A 67 -7.69 -3.81 -2.87
N SER A 68 -8.87 -3.91 -3.50
CA SER A 68 -10.00 -4.66 -2.97
C SER A 68 -9.72 -6.17 -2.87
N GLU A 69 -8.99 -6.75 -3.82
CA GLU A 69 -8.61 -8.16 -3.83
C GLU A 69 -7.39 -8.48 -2.96
N ALA A 70 -6.65 -7.47 -2.48
CA ALA A 70 -5.52 -7.68 -1.60
C ALA A 70 -5.94 -8.46 -0.34
N ARG A 71 -5.34 -9.64 -0.18
CA ARG A 71 -5.53 -10.55 0.95
C ARG A 71 -4.46 -10.33 2.01
N ARG A 72 -4.82 -10.62 3.26
CA ARG A 72 -3.89 -10.52 4.39
C ARG A 72 -2.76 -11.54 4.30
N VAL A 73 -1.54 -11.07 4.55
CA VAL A 73 -0.35 -11.93 4.70
C VAL A 73 -0.44 -12.76 5.99
N LYS A 74 -0.97 -12.18 7.08
CA LYS A 74 -1.03 -12.78 8.43
C LYS A 74 0.35 -12.91 9.07
N GLY A 75 0.44 -13.51 10.26
CA GLY A 75 1.71 -13.65 11.00
C GLY A 75 2.09 -12.44 11.83
N LYS A 76 3.38 -12.29 12.18
CA LYS A 76 3.89 -11.19 13.03
C LYS A 76 4.10 -9.94 12.19
N PRO A 77 3.81 -8.71 12.66
CA PRO A 77 3.98 -7.49 11.86
C PRO A 77 5.45 -7.14 11.59
N ARG A 78 5.99 -7.58 10.44
CA ARG A 78 7.38 -7.27 10.01
C ARG A 78 7.45 -6.01 9.14
N LEU A 79 7.27 -4.85 9.76
CA LEU A 79 7.40 -3.56 9.07
C LEU A 79 8.80 -3.35 8.46
N ASP A 80 9.84 -3.94 9.07
CA ASP A 80 11.20 -3.90 8.56
C ASP A 80 11.34 -4.54 7.17
N LEU A 81 10.58 -5.61 6.88
CA LEU A 81 10.56 -6.22 5.56
C LEU A 81 9.81 -5.34 4.56
N ALA A 82 8.69 -4.76 4.97
CA ALA A 82 7.92 -3.86 4.11
C ALA A 82 8.73 -2.63 3.67
N LEU A 83 9.51 -2.05 4.58
CA LEU A 83 10.35 -0.89 4.27
C LEU A 83 11.51 -1.24 3.32
N LYS A 84 12.02 -2.49 3.36
CA LYS A 84 12.99 -2.96 2.37
C LYS A 84 12.38 -3.05 0.98
N GLU A 85 11.17 -3.60 0.86
CA GLU A 85 10.44 -3.63 -0.43
C GLU A 85 10.14 -2.23 -0.95
N VAL A 86 9.70 -1.31 -0.08
CA VAL A 86 9.48 0.10 -0.45
C VAL A 86 10.76 0.74 -0.99
N ALA A 87 11.91 0.51 -0.35
CA ALA A 87 13.19 1.03 -0.83
C ALA A 87 13.54 0.47 -2.21
N GLY A 88 13.33 -0.84 -2.43
CA GLY A 88 13.53 -1.49 -3.73
C GLY A 88 12.67 -0.87 -4.83
N GLU A 89 11.36 -0.73 -4.59
CA GLU A 89 10.41 -0.13 -5.54
C GLU A 89 10.75 1.32 -5.89
N LEU A 90 11.15 2.13 -4.89
CA LEU A 90 11.53 3.54 -5.10
C LEU A 90 12.86 3.72 -5.85
N LEU A 91 13.75 2.72 -5.81
CA LEU A 91 15.00 2.69 -6.56
C LEU A 91 14.79 2.26 -8.01
N ILE A 92 13.88 1.32 -8.27
CA ILE A 92 13.62 0.77 -9.61
C ILE A 92 12.71 1.69 -10.42
N SER A 93 11.59 2.12 -9.83
CA SER A 93 10.48 2.77 -10.54
C SER A 93 10.26 4.22 -10.13
N GLY A 94 11.03 4.73 -9.17
CA GLY A 94 10.89 6.10 -8.67
C GLY A 94 11.79 7.08 -9.41
N SER A 95 11.21 8.02 -10.18
CA SER A 95 11.96 9.13 -10.80
C SER A 95 12.68 9.99 -9.76
N GLU A 96 13.92 10.40 -10.05
CA GLU A 96 14.74 11.19 -9.11
C GLU A 96 14.15 12.58 -8.82
N ASP A 97 13.54 13.22 -9.82
CA ASP A 97 13.01 14.59 -9.72
C ASP A 97 11.57 14.68 -9.19
N VAL A 98 10.94 13.54 -8.89
CA VAL A 98 9.56 13.50 -8.41
C VAL A 98 9.54 13.28 -6.90
N PRO A 99 8.82 14.11 -6.12
CA PRO A 99 8.67 13.89 -4.68
C PRO A 99 8.10 12.50 -4.35
N LYS A 100 8.75 11.78 -3.44
CA LYS A 100 8.38 10.42 -3.03
C LYS A 100 7.81 10.44 -1.61
N PHE A 101 6.60 9.90 -1.45
CA PHE A 101 5.94 9.78 -0.15
C PHE A 101 5.68 8.31 0.21
N VAL A 102 5.77 7.99 1.49
CA VAL A 102 5.41 6.69 2.06
C VAL A 102 4.28 6.89 3.06
N LEU A 103 3.11 6.32 2.77
CA LEU A 103 1.95 6.30 3.67
C LEU A 103 1.86 4.93 4.35
N ILE A 104 1.89 4.89 5.68
CA ILE A 104 1.83 3.62 6.44
C ILE A 104 0.49 3.54 7.17
N LEU A 105 -0.32 2.55 6.82
CA LEU A 105 -1.54 2.20 7.53
C LEU A 105 -1.26 0.95 8.37
N LYS A 106 -1.20 1.12 9.69
CA LYS A 106 -0.95 0.03 10.64
C LYS A 106 -2.00 0.01 11.74
N ASN A 107 -2.24 -1.16 12.31
CA ASN A 107 -3.02 -1.25 13.54
C ASN A 107 -2.07 -1.11 14.73
N GLY A 108 -2.22 -0.04 15.51
CA GLY A 108 -1.51 0.13 16.78
C GLY A 108 -2.41 -0.29 17.94
N PRO A 109 -1.87 -0.72 19.10
CA PRO A 109 -2.64 -0.64 20.33
C PRO A 109 -3.10 0.82 20.51
N SER A 110 -4.39 1.02 20.73
CA SER A 110 -4.91 2.28 21.27
C SER A 110 -4.38 2.40 22.70
N THR A 111 -3.25 3.08 22.87
CA THR A 111 -2.86 3.64 24.17
C THR A 111 -3.56 4.96 24.36
#